data_AF-A0A318B3Z9-F1
#
_entry.id   AF-A0A318B3Z9-F1
#
_cell.length_a   1.000
_cell.length_b   1.000
_cell.length_c   1.000
_cell.angle_alpha   90.00
_cell.angle_beta   90.00
_cell.angle_gamma   90.00
#
_symmetry.space_group_name_H-M   'P 1'
#
loop_
_entity.id
_entity.type
_entity.pdbx_description
1 polymer ?
#
loop_
_entity_poly.entity_id
_entity_poly.type
_entity_poly.pdbx_seq_one_letter_code
_entity_poly.pdbx_strand_id
1 'polypeptide(L)'
;MSKTIWAALAVSMSLASAACAQPAPAGPQPKNDYTQDAAWLCRPGRQDACAQDQTTTVVAADGSTKVEPFKADPKAPIDCFYVYPTVSTDPGGNSDMTIDPAETTVAEQQAARFGQACRVFAPMYRQVTLAALRQVMRGQASPGDENLAYGDVLDAWKDYLARDNKGRGVVLIGHSQGSRVLLRLLAQEIDGKPVQKQLVSALIIGMNTMVDPATDSYGSIKMCRKPGQTGCIVSYVSFRASSPPEGAAFFGKAEGDKRAACVNPAALAGGEAPLHSYFSDKTIAGAPRKTPWVKGKDLTTTFVSVPGLVTAQCATSGPYDYLAIKVHGDPADPRVDDIPGDLLVMGMPLKAWGLHLADVNLAMGDLVALVEAQGKGWK
;
A
#
# COMPACT_ATOMS: atom_id res chain seq x y z
N MET A 1 1.40 -0.02 86.77
CA MET A 1 0.43 -1.13 86.79
C MET A 1 -0.96 -0.56 86.53
N SER A 2 -1.72 -1.14 85.58
CA SER A 2 -3.18 -0.98 85.36
C SER A 2 -3.64 0.41 84.87
N LYS A 3 -4.56 0.61 83.92
CA LYS A 3 -5.43 -0.25 83.10
C LYS A 3 -6.07 0.64 82.01
N THR A 4 -6.21 0.12 80.79
CA THR A 4 -7.30 0.31 79.80
C THR A 4 -8.19 1.55 79.82
N ILE A 5 -8.52 2.09 78.64
CA ILE A 5 -9.86 2.03 77.99
C ILE A 5 -9.79 2.70 76.60
N TRP A 6 -10.41 2.05 75.61
CA TRP A 6 -10.63 2.55 74.25
C TRP A 6 -11.76 3.58 74.22
N ALA A 7 -11.59 4.66 73.47
CA ALA A 7 -12.69 5.52 73.00
C ALA A 7 -12.48 5.82 71.51
N ALA A 8 -13.40 5.34 70.69
CA ALA A 8 -13.44 5.58 69.25
C ALA A 8 -13.91 7.01 68.97
N LEU A 9 -13.11 7.80 68.26
CA LEU A 9 -13.56 9.02 67.58
C LEU A 9 -13.79 8.70 66.11
N ALA A 10 -15.05 8.75 65.68
CA ALA A 10 -15.42 8.80 64.29
C ALA A 10 -15.08 10.19 63.73
N VAL A 11 -14.06 10.27 62.88
CA VAL A 11 -13.75 11.47 62.09
C VAL A 11 -14.51 11.35 60.76
N SER A 12 -15.55 12.15 60.59
CA SER A 12 -16.20 12.36 59.29
C SER A 12 -15.29 13.24 58.43
N MET A 13 -14.43 12.63 57.62
CA MET A 13 -13.73 13.31 56.52
C MET A 13 -14.73 13.57 55.39
N SER A 14 -15.18 14.81 55.26
CA SER A 14 -15.80 15.33 54.05
C SER A 14 -14.74 15.40 52.95
N LEU A 15 -14.72 14.38 52.07
CA LEU A 15 -13.99 14.43 50.81
C LEU A 15 -14.67 15.47 49.91
N ALA A 16 -14.10 16.68 49.87
CA ALA A 16 -14.38 17.62 48.80
C ALA A 16 -13.84 17.04 47.50
N SER A 17 -14.73 16.51 46.67
CA SER A 17 -14.42 16.05 45.32
C SER A 17 -13.96 17.25 44.49
N ALA A 18 -12.65 17.47 44.40
CA ALA A 18 -12.08 18.29 43.36
C ALA A 18 -12.37 17.58 42.03
N ALA A 19 -13.43 17.99 41.35
CA ALA A 19 -13.71 17.56 40.00
C ALA A 19 -12.53 18.02 39.13
N CYS A 20 -11.64 17.08 38.77
CA CYS A 20 -10.66 17.30 37.73
C CYS A 20 -11.42 17.67 36.46
N ALA A 21 -11.39 18.95 36.07
CA ALA A 21 -11.90 19.39 34.79
C ALA A 21 -11.15 18.60 33.71
N GLN A 22 -11.86 17.72 33.00
CA GLN A 22 -11.28 17.04 31.85
C GLN A 22 -10.88 18.11 30.82
N PRO A 23 -9.68 18.02 30.20
CA PRO A 23 -9.31 18.90 29.12
C PRO A 23 -10.42 18.89 28.05
N ALA A 24 -10.80 20.08 27.59
CA ALA A 24 -11.77 20.19 26.49
C ALA A 24 -11.28 19.35 25.29
N PRO A 25 -12.18 18.68 24.56
CA PRO A 25 -11.82 17.96 23.34
C PRO A 25 -11.02 18.90 22.43
N ALA A 26 -9.87 18.43 21.93
CA ALA A 26 -9.12 19.18 20.93
C ALA A 26 -10.07 19.52 19.77
N GLY A 27 -10.16 20.80 19.42
CA GLY A 27 -10.99 21.25 18.31
C GLY A 27 -10.59 20.59 16.98
N PRO A 28 -11.39 20.76 15.92
CA PRO A 28 -11.06 20.24 14.60
C PRO A 28 -9.64 20.65 14.20
N GLN A 29 -8.83 19.67 13.78
CA GLN A 29 -7.48 19.96 13.30
C GLN A 29 -7.57 20.89 12.07
N PRO A 30 -6.68 21.89 11.94
CA PRO A 30 -6.68 22.74 10.76
C PRO A 30 -6.42 21.89 9.49
N LYS A 31 -6.96 22.38 8.37
CA LYS A 31 -6.69 21.81 7.05
C LYS A 31 -5.22 22.02 6.67
N ASN A 32 -4.64 21.07 5.95
CA ASN A 32 -3.32 21.22 5.35
C ASN A 32 -3.39 22.14 4.14
N ASP A 33 -2.32 22.89 3.86
CA ASP A 33 -2.19 23.72 2.66
C ASP A 33 -1.40 22.98 1.58
N TYR A 34 -2.11 22.31 0.66
CA TYR A 34 -1.48 21.57 -0.45
C TYR A 34 -0.94 22.45 -1.57
N THR A 35 -1.17 23.76 -1.53
CA THR A 35 -0.50 24.69 -2.46
C THR A 35 1.00 24.79 -2.17
N GLN A 36 1.42 24.42 -0.95
CA GLN A 36 2.81 24.33 -0.56
C GLN A 36 3.41 22.99 -0.97
N ASP A 37 4.54 23.01 -1.69
CA ASP A 37 5.25 21.79 -2.09
C ASP A 37 5.74 20.96 -0.89
N ALA A 38 5.86 21.55 0.30
CA ALA A 38 6.20 20.85 1.54
C ALA A 38 5.11 19.88 2.02
N ALA A 39 3.84 20.06 1.60
CA ALA A 39 2.73 19.15 1.93
C ALA A 39 2.72 17.89 1.05
N TRP A 40 3.75 17.68 0.23
CA TRP A 40 3.85 16.55 -0.70
C TRP A 40 5.08 15.71 -0.37
N LEU A 41 4.89 14.40 -0.29
CA LEU A 41 5.97 13.42 -0.19
C LEU A 41 6.74 13.31 -1.52
N CYS A 42 6.03 13.37 -2.65
CA CYS A 42 6.60 13.33 -3.98
C CYS A 42 6.09 14.45 -4.88
N ARG A 43 7.00 15.15 -5.55
CA ARG A 43 6.73 16.18 -6.56
C ARG A 43 7.63 15.96 -7.78
N PRO A 44 7.09 16.00 -9.02
CA PRO A 44 7.92 15.86 -10.21
C PRO A 44 9.01 16.94 -10.27
N GLY A 45 10.25 16.52 -10.53
CA GLY A 45 11.41 17.42 -10.63
C GLY A 45 12.10 17.74 -9.30
N ARG A 46 11.59 17.24 -8.16
CA ARG A 46 12.25 17.35 -6.86
C ARG A 46 13.08 16.10 -6.57
N GLN A 47 14.23 16.28 -5.91
CA GLN A 47 15.00 15.16 -5.37
C GLN A 47 14.39 14.74 -4.01
N ASP A 48 13.39 13.87 -4.05
CA ASP A 48 12.61 13.44 -2.88
C ASP A 48 12.41 11.91 -2.83
N ALA A 49 11.41 11.44 -2.07
CA ALA A 49 11.14 10.02 -1.86
C ALA A 49 10.85 9.23 -3.15
N CYS A 50 10.35 9.89 -4.20
CA CYS A 50 10.08 9.24 -5.49
C CYS A 50 11.20 9.43 -6.53
N ALA A 51 12.29 10.13 -6.17
CA ALA A 51 13.46 10.35 -7.04
C ALA A 51 14.68 9.50 -6.63
N GLN A 52 14.47 8.45 -5.84
CA GLN A 52 15.53 7.53 -5.41
C GLN A 52 15.96 6.60 -6.56
N ASP A 53 17.20 6.12 -6.51
CA ASP A 53 17.69 5.14 -7.49
C ASP A 53 16.93 3.82 -7.37
N GLN A 54 16.46 3.30 -8.51
CA GLN A 54 15.74 2.02 -8.60
C GLN A 54 16.56 0.97 -9.37
N THR A 55 17.85 1.23 -9.60
CA THR A 55 18.78 0.28 -10.22
C THR A 55 18.72 -1.06 -9.48
N THR A 56 18.59 -2.13 -10.25
CA THR A 56 18.22 -3.46 -9.75
C THR A 56 19.28 -4.47 -10.12
N THR A 57 19.63 -5.38 -9.20
CA THR A 57 20.35 -6.59 -9.57
C THR A 57 19.36 -7.68 -9.96
N VAL A 58 19.45 -8.14 -11.20
CA VAL A 58 18.73 -9.33 -11.69
C VAL A 58 19.57 -10.56 -11.36
N VAL A 59 18.96 -11.52 -10.67
CA VAL A 59 19.56 -12.80 -10.28
C VAL A 59 18.89 -13.92 -11.06
N ALA A 60 19.63 -14.54 -11.98
CA ALA A 60 19.17 -15.69 -12.74
C ALA A 60 19.23 -16.98 -11.90
N ALA A 61 18.55 -18.04 -12.35
CA ALA A 61 18.53 -19.33 -11.66
C ALA A 61 19.92 -19.97 -11.55
N ASP A 62 20.82 -19.76 -12.52
CA ASP A 62 22.20 -20.23 -12.46
C ASP A 62 23.11 -19.41 -11.52
N GLY A 63 22.54 -18.41 -10.82
CA GLY A 63 23.25 -17.51 -9.92
C GLY A 63 24.04 -16.41 -10.62
N SER A 64 24.00 -16.32 -11.95
CA SER A 64 24.55 -15.17 -12.67
C SER A 64 23.75 -13.90 -12.31
N THR A 65 24.46 -12.78 -12.25
CA THR A 65 23.90 -11.49 -11.82
C THR A 65 24.11 -10.45 -12.91
N LYS A 66 23.08 -9.65 -13.18
CA LYS A 66 23.16 -8.52 -14.12
C LYS A 66 22.56 -7.28 -13.49
N VAL A 67 23.22 -6.14 -13.66
CA VAL A 67 22.65 -4.85 -13.27
C VAL A 67 21.67 -4.39 -14.35
N GLU A 68 20.43 -4.13 -13.94
CA GLU A 68 19.42 -3.44 -14.71
C GLU A 68 19.39 -1.96 -14.28
N PRO A 69 19.83 -1.03 -15.14
CA PRO A 69 19.82 0.39 -14.81
C PRO A 69 18.40 0.95 -14.81
N PHE A 70 18.11 1.85 -13.87
CA PHE A 70 16.87 2.61 -13.84
C PHE A 70 17.03 3.98 -14.50
N LYS A 71 15.98 4.44 -15.19
CA LYS A 71 15.89 5.80 -15.69
C LYS A 71 14.44 6.29 -15.68
N ALA A 72 14.20 7.38 -14.95
CA ALA A 72 12.91 8.07 -15.00
C ALA A 72 12.68 8.79 -16.33
N ASP A 73 11.42 8.95 -16.71
CA ASP A 73 10.98 9.79 -17.82
C ASP A 73 10.27 11.05 -17.30
N PRO A 74 10.99 12.18 -17.11
CA PRO A 74 10.37 13.42 -16.67
C PRO A 74 9.38 14.00 -17.69
N LYS A 75 9.35 13.48 -18.92
CA LYS A 75 8.44 13.88 -20.00
C LYS A 75 7.33 12.87 -20.25
N ALA A 76 7.14 11.90 -19.35
CA ALA A 76 6.07 10.93 -19.45
C ALA A 76 4.72 11.61 -19.76
N PRO A 77 3.85 11.02 -20.60
CA PRO A 77 2.64 11.69 -21.10
C PRO A 77 1.50 11.75 -20.07
N ILE A 78 1.59 10.93 -19.02
CA ILE A 78 0.59 10.77 -17.97
C ILE A 78 1.19 11.01 -16.59
N ASP A 79 0.33 11.11 -15.59
CA ASP A 79 0.68 11.35 -14.19
C ASP A 79 0.30 10.14 -13.34
N CYS A 80 1.00 9.94 -12.22
CA CYS A 80 0.63 9.00 -11.18
C CYS A 80 0.31 9.77 -9.90
N PHE A 81 -0.85 9.52 -9.32
CA PHE A 81 -1.24 10.02 -8.02
C PHE A 81 -1.21 8.86 -7.01
N TYR A 82 -0.17 8.83 -6.20
CA TYR A 82 0.12 7.74 -5.26
C TYR A 82 -0.33 8.10 -3.84
N VAL A 83 -1.10 7.21 -3.23
CA VAL A 83 -1.50 7.28 -1.82
C VAL A 83 -0.93 6.06 -1.11
N TYR A 84 0.04 6.32 -0.22
CA TYR A 84 0.81 5.28 0.46
C TYR A 84 0.01 4.53 1.55
N PRO A 85 0.48 3.36 2.02
CA PRO A 85 -0.20 2.58 3.07
C PRO A 85 0.11 3.10 4.48
N THR A 86 -0.43 2.44 5.50
CA THR A 86 -0.07 2.70 6.90
C THR A 86 1.41 2.39 7.17
N VAL A 87 2.23 3.41 7.35
CA VAL A 87 3.67 3.29 7.66
C VAL A 87 4.18 4.25 8.72
N SER A 88 3.45 5.34 9.03
CA SER A 88 3.90 6.33 10.01
C SER A 88 4.20 5.67 11.36
N THR A 89 5.33 6.09 11.92
CA THR A 89 5.84 5.60 13.20
C THR A 89 5.41 6.47 14.37
N ASP A 90 4.63 7.52 14.10
CA ASP A 90 4.12 8.44 15.11
C ASP A 90 3.32 7.75 16.21
N PRO A 91 3.39 8.27 17.44
CA PRO A 91 2.47 7.88 18.49
C PRO A 91 1.06 8.40 18.18
N GLY A 92 0.03 7.62 18.54
CA GLY A 92 -1.37 8.08 18.50
C GLY A 92 -2.17 7.54 17.31
N GLY A 93 -3.29 8.22 17.00
CA GLY A 93 -4.31 7.79 16.04
C GLY A 93 -3.96 8.05 14.57
N ASN A 94 -3.56 9.28 14.27
CA ASN A 94 -3.15 9.72 12.93
C ASN A 94 -1.74 10.31 12.99
N SER A 95 -1.02 10.24 11.87
CA SER A 95 0.29 10.86 11.73
C SER A 95 0.20 12.38 11.73
N ASP A 96 1.34 13.04 11.90
CA ASP A 96 1.48 14.45 11.55
C ASP A 96 1.74 14.64 10.03
N MET A 97 2.26 15.80 9.64
CA MET A 97 2.64 16.15 8.26
C MET A 97 4.16 16.20 8.06
N THR A 98 4.93 15.81 9.07
CA THR A 98 6.39 15.71 9.03
C THR A 98 6.75 14.39 8.36
N ILE A 99 7.61 14.44 7.34
CA ILE A 99 7.98 13.23 6.60
C ILE A 99 8.84 12.32 7.47
N ASP A 100 8.35 11.11 7.70
CA ASP A 100 9.07 10.03 8.36
C ASP A 100 9.99 9.25 7.39
N PRO A 101 11.08 8.64 7.89
CA PRO A 101 11.88 7.70 7.09
C PRO A 101 11.06 6.52 6.53
N ALA A 102 10.03 6.06 7.26
CA ALA A 102 9.14 4.99 6.82
C ALA A 102 8.30 5.41 5.60
N GLU A 103 7.82 6.65 5.57
CA GLU A 103 7.06 7.22 4.45
C GLU A 103 7.95 7.40 3.21
N THR A 104 9.18 7.87 3.42
CA THR A 104 10.18 7.92 2.35
C THR A 104 10.46 6.52 1.78
N THR A 105 10.65 5.54 2.65
CA THR A 105 11.00 4.16 2.26
C THR A 105 9.86 3.44 1.54
N VAL A 106 8.60 3.71 1.88
CA VAL A 106 7.47 3.08 1.18
C VAL A 106 7.26 3.68 -0.21
N ALA A 107 7.43 5.00 -0.37
CA ALA A 107 7.36 5.65 -1.67
C ALA A 107 8.53 5.22 -2.59
N GLU A 108 9.74 5.05 -2.04
CA GLU A 108 10.87 4.44 -2.75
C GLU A 108 10.52 3.04 -3.28
N GLN A 109 9.82 2.23 -2.50
CA GLN A 109 9.52 0.84 -2.84
C GLN A 109 8.29 0.65 -3.73
N GLN A 110 7.27 1.52 -3.62
CA GLN A 110 5.97 1.32 -4.24
C GLN A 110 5.64 2.33 -5.35
N ALA A 111 6.35 3.45 -5.43
CA ALA A 111 6.01 4.54 -6.35
C ALA A 111 7.17 5.02 -7.23
N ALA A 112 8.40 5.08 -6.70
CA ALA A 112 9.54 5.68 -7.41
C ALA A 112 9.80 5.07 -8.81
N ARG A 113 9.68 3.75 -8.95
CA ARG A 113 9.86 3.08 -10.25
C ARG A 113 8.85 3.51 -11.31
N PHE A 114 7.63 3.89 -10.93
CA PHE A 114 6.64 4.43 -11.88
C PHE A 114 7.11 5.73 -12.53
N GLY A 115 8.14 6.40 -11.98
CA GLY A 115 8.79 7.55 -12.61
C GLY A 115 9.32 7.30 -14.02
N GLN A 116 9.47 6.04 -14.47
CA GLN A 116 9.78 5.72 -15.87
C GLN A 116 8.58 5.83 -16.82
N ALA A 117 7.36 5.86 -16.30
CA ALA A 117 6.11 5.77 -17.05
C ALA A 117 5.16 6.94 -16.84
N CYS A 118 5.30 7.67 -15.73
CA CYS A 118 4.44 8.79 -15.35
C CYS A 118 5.17 9.80 -14.45
N ARG A 119 4.67 11.04 -14.39
CA ARG A 119 5.10 12.02 -13.38
C ARG A 119 4.45 11.67 -12.04
N VAL A 120 5.24 11.40 -11.00
CA VAL A 120 4.71 10.92 -9.71
C VAL A 120 4.39 12.08 -8.76
N PHE A 121 3.15 12.12 -8.28
CA PHE A 121 2.66 12.99 -7.22
C PHE A 121 2.21 12.11 -6.05
N ALA A 122 2.69 12.42 -4.85
CA ALA A 122 2.23 11.74 -3.63
C ALA A 122 2.05 12.78 -2.53
N PRO A 123 0.82 13.02 -2.03
CA PRO A 123 0.62 13.95 -0.94
C PRO A 123 1.11 13.34 0.37
N MET A 124 1.65 14.16 1.26
CA MET A 124 1.61 13.82 2.68
C MET A 124 0.16 13.88 3.13
N TYR A 125 -0.28 12.94 3.96
CA TYR A 125 -1.62 12.97 4.54
C TYR A 125 -1.59 12.36 5.93
N ARG A 126 -2.50 12.78 6.83
CA ARG A 126 -2.56 12.29 8.21
C ARG A 126 -3.13 10.88 8.27
N GLN A 127 -2.33 9.91 7.84
CA GLN A 127 -2.65 8.49 7.80
C GLN A 127 -2.96 7.93 9.18
N VAL A 128 -3.85 6.94 9.29
CA VAL A 128 -3.94 6.15 10.54
C VAL A 128 -2.63 5.39 10.73
N THR A 129 -2.00 5.57 11.89
CA THR A 129 -0.60 5.15 12.15
C THR A 129 -0.44 3.64 12.41
N LEU A 130 0.81 3.16 12.41
CA LEU A 130 1.11 1.80 12.87
C LEU A 130 0.74 1.57 14.33
N ALA A 131 0.80 2.60 15.19
CA ALA A 131 0.40 2.49 16.59
C ALA A 131 -1.11 2.20 16.71
N ALA A 132 -1.94 2.94 15.97
CA ALA A 132 -3.38 2.73 15.90
C ALA A 132 -3.74 1.36 15.29
N LEU A 133 -3.08 0.97 14.20
CA LEU A 133 -3.30 -0.34 13.56
C LEU A 133 -3.00 -1.50 14.51
N ARG A 134 -1.92 -1.42 15.31
CA ARG A 134 -1.59 -2.44 16.31
C ARG A 134 -2.68 -2.59 17.39
N GLN A 135 -3.39 -1.52 17.76
CA GLN A 135 -4.53 -1.60 18.67
C GLN A 135 -5.70 -2.37 18.03
N VAL A 136 -6.02 -2.07 16.77
CA VAL A 136 -7.03 -2.80 16.00
C VAL A 136 -6.69 -4.29 15.88
N MET A 137 -5.42 -4.62 15.61
CA MET A 137 -4.96 -6.01 15.56
C MET A 137 -5.09 -6.75 16.90
N ARG A 138 -5.17 -6.03 18.02
CA ARG A 138 -5.43 -6.58 19.36
C ARG A 138 -6.93 -6.60 19.71
N GLY A 139 -7.81 -6.32 18.75
CA GLY A 139 -9.26 -6.27 18.94
C GLY A 139 -9.77 -5.00 19.61
N GLN A 140 -8.95 -3.95 19.68
CA GLN A 140 -9.35 -2.66 20.25
C GLN A 140 -9.91 -1.74 19.16
N ALA A 141 -10.67 -0.71 19.56
CA ALA A 141 -11.09 0.32 18.62
C ALA A 141 -9.87 1.09 18.08
N SER A 142 -9.89 1.47 16.80
CA SER A 142 -8.87 2.34 16.23
C SER A 142 -8.96 3.72 16.90
N PRO A 143 -7.85 4.28 17.44
CA PRO A 143 -7.82 5.68 17.85
C PRO A 143 -7.65 6.65 16.66
N GLY A 144 -7.48 6.14 15.44
CA GLY A 144 -7.30 6.94 14.23
C GLY A 144 -8.61 7.31 13.55
N ASP A 145 -8.64 8.51 12.97
CA ASP A 145 -9.72 9.08 12.18
C ASP A 145 -9.48 8.87 10.68
N GLU A 146 -10.27 7.99 10.06
CA GLU A 146 -10.20 7.73 8.63
C GLU A 146 -10.79 8.86 7.77
N ASN A 147 -11.70 9.68 8.33
CA ASN A 147 -12.26 10.83 7.62
C ASN A 147 -11.24 11.96 7.51
N LEU A 148 -10.40 12.13 8.53
CA LEU A 148 -9.27 13.06 8.47
C LEU A 148 -8.31 12.67 7.34
N ALA A 149 -7.89 11.41 7.30
CA ALA A 149 -7.01 10.88 6.26
C ALA A 149 -7.62 11.04 4.85
N TYR A 150 -8.89 10.71 4.68
CA TYR A 150 -9.59 10.90 3.41
C TYR A 150 -9.71 12.38 3.01
N GLY A 151 -10.05 13.26 3.97
CA GLY A 151 -10.18 14.70 3.73
C GLY A 151 -8.87 15.32 3.25
N ASP A 152 -7.75 14.91 3.85
CA ASP A 152 -6.42 15.33 3.45
C ASP A 152 -6.10 14.90 1.99
N VAL A 153 -6.34 13.64 1.64
CA VAL A 153 -6.10 13.16 0.26
C VAL A 153 -7.04 13.82 -0.75
N LEU A 154 -8.29 14.08 -0.36
CA LEU A 154 -9.25 14.80 -1.20
C LEU A 154 -8.81 16.24 -1.47
N ASP A 155 -8.33 16.95 -0.45
CA ASP A 155 -7.83 18.32 -0.61
C ASP A 155 -6.56 18.34 -1.50
N ALA A 156 -5.66 17.36 -1.34
CA ALA A 156 -4.50 17.20 -2.22
C ALA A 156 -4.87 16.88 -3.68
N TRP A 157 -5.82 15.97 -3.88
CA TRP A 157 -6.33 15.60 -5.21
C TRP A 157 -6.89 16.82 -5.96
N LYS A 158 -7.65 17.67 -5.25
CA LYS A 158 -8.19 18.92 -5.80
C LYS A 158 -7.10 19.91 -6.18
N ASP A 159 -6.08 20.08 -5.33
CA ASP A 159 -4.93 20.94 -5.66
C ASP A 159 -4.18 20.43 -6.90
N TYR A 160 -3.85 19.13 -6.93
CA TYR A 160 -3.18 18.49 -8.07
C TYR A 160 -3.95 18.69 -9.38
N LEU A 161 -5.26 18.46 -9.38
CA LEU A 161 -6.09 18.65 -10.57
C LEU A 161 -6.08 20.10 -11.06
N ALA A 162 -6.15 21.06 -10.13
CA ALA A 162 -6.19 22.48 -10.44
C ALA A 162 -4.83 23.05 -10.90
N ARG A 163 -3.74 22.62 -10.25
CA ARG A 163 -2.40 23.21 -10.40
C ARG A 163 -1.54 22.48 -11.43
N ASP A 164 -1.58 21.16 -11.44
CA ASP A 164 -0.54 20.34 -12.08
C ASP A 164 -1.04 19.44 -13.22
N ASN A 165 -2.23 18.86 -13.09
CA ASN A 165 -2.73 17.84 -14.03
C ASN A 165 -2.96 18.41 -15.44
N LYS A 166 -3.56 19.61 -15.56
CA LYS A 166 -3.79 20.30 -16.85
C LYS A 166 -4.45 19.41 -17.93
N GLY A 167 -5.34 18.51 -17.51
CA GLY A 167 -6.08 17.59 -18.40
C GLY A 167 -5.33 16.31 -18.78
N ARG A 168 -4.16 16.03 -18.18
CA ARG A 168 -3.39 14.82 -18.44
C ARG A 168 -4.08 13.58 -17.88
N GLY A 169 -3.81 12.44 -18.51
CA GLY A 169 -4.21 11.15 -17.95
C GLY A 169 -3.54 10.91 -16.61
N VAL A 170 -4.26 10.29 -15.68
CA VAL A 170 -3.77 9.97 -14.34
C VAL A 170 -4.02 8.52 -13.97
N VAL A 171 -2.97 7.89 -13.45
CA VAL A 171 -3.03 6.59 -12.78
C VAL A 171 -3.16 6.84 -11.29
N LEU A 172 -4.16 6.25 -10.64
CA LEU A 172 -4.25 6.25 -9.18
C LEU A 172 -3.54 5.01 -8.65
N ILE A 173 -2.66 5.18 -7.67
CA ILE A 173 -1.90 4.06 -7.10
C ILE A 173 -2.13 4.05 -5.59
N GLY A 174 -2.69 2.96 -5.08
CA GLY A 174 -2.92 2.75 -3.65
C GLY A 174 -2.36 1.42 -3.18
N HIS A 175 -1.92 1.41 -1.93
CA HIS A 175 -1.71 0.17 -1.19
C HIS A 175 -2.43 0.23 0.16
N SER A 176 -3.04 -0.87 0.60
CA SER A 176 -3.64 -1.00 1.93
C SER A 176 -4.58 0.17 2.31
N GLN A 177 -4.22 0.99 3.30
CA GLN A 177 -5.00 2.18 3.66
C GLN A 177 -5.17 3.15 2.48
N GLY A 178 -4.11 3.41 1.72
CA GLY A 178 -4.18 4.27 0.53
C GLY A 178 -5.14 3.73 -0.53
N SER A 179 -5.20 2.41 -0.70
CA SER A 179 -6.22 1.75 -1.55
C SER A 179 -7.64 1.99 -1.05
N ARG A 180 -7.88 1.88 0.27
CA ARG A 180 -9.20 2.19 0.85
C ARG A 180 -9.60 3.65 0.66
N VAL A 181 -8.65 4.57 0.85
CA VAL A 181 -8.86 6.01 0.60
C VAL A 181 -9.17 6.26 -0.88
N LEU A 182 -8.43 5.64 -1.80
CA LEU A 182 -8.65 5.79 -3.24
C LEU A 182 -9.93 5.14 -3.74
N LEU A 183 -10.39 4.03 -3.15
CA LEU A 183 -11.72 3.48 -3.46
C LEU A 183 -12.83 4.48 -3.11
N ARG A 184 -12.73 5.14 -1.95
CA ARG A 184 -13.67 6.20 -1.60
C ARG A 184 -13.56 7.39 -2.56
N LEU A 185 -12.35 7.79 -2.95
CA LEU A 185 -12.14 8.87 -3.93
C LEU A 185 -12.75 8.50 -5.29
N LEU A 186 -12.55 7.27 -5.76
CA LEU A 186 -13.13 6.75 -6.99
C LEU A 186 -14.66 6.83 -6.95
N ALA A 187 -15.29 6.28 -5.91
CA ALA A 187 -16.75 6.28 -5.80
C ALA A 187 -17.35 7.68 -5.63
N GLN A 188 -16.70 8.55 -4.85
CA GLN A 188 -17.29 9.84 -4.49
C GLN A 188 -16.92 10.95 -5.46
N GLU A 189 -15.77 10.88 -6.14
CA GLU A 189 -15.22 12.00 -6.89
C GLU A 189 -14.88 11.72 -8.35
N ILE A 190 -14.89 10.46 -8.78
CA ILE A 190 -14.46 10.09 -10.14
C ILE A 190 -15.58 9.37 -10.88
N ASP A 191 -16.13 8.30 -10.33
CA ASP A 191 -17.12 7.46 -11.00
C ASP A 191 -18.38 8.26 -11.39
N GLY A 192 -18.72 8.24 -12.68
CA GLY A 192 -19.81 9.01 -13.28
C GLY A 192 -19.54 10.51 -13.42
N LYS A 193 -18.37 11.02 -13.02
CA LYS A 193 -18.03 12.45 -13.08
C LYS A 193 -17.16 12.79 -14.29
N PRO A 194 -17.12 14.07 -14.73
CA PRO A 194 -16.28 14.48 -15.86
C PRO A 194 -14.81 14.09 -15.72
N VAL A 195 -14.29 14.07 -14.48
CA VAL A 195 -12.89 13.73 -14.20
C VAL A 195 -12.54 12.26 -14.50
N GLN A 196 -13.54 11.37 -14.60
CA GLN A 196 -13.33 9.97 -15.01
C GLN A 196 -12.66 9.86 -16.38
N LYS A 197 -12.85 10.86 -17.25
CA LYS A 197 -12.21 10.93 -18.56
C LYS A 197 -10.69 11.09 -18.48
N GLN A 198 -10.13 11.47 -17.33
CA GLN A 198 -8.69 11.49 -17.09
C GLN A 198 -8.16 10.18 -16.49
N LEU A 199 -9.02 9.24 -16.07
CA LEU A 199 -8.57 8.00 -15.44
C LEU A 199 -7.90 7.07 -16.47
N VAL A 200 -6.58 6.95 -16.40
CA VAL A 200 -5.80 5.96 -17.16
C VAL A 200 -6.07 4.59 -16.57
N SER A 201 -5.80 4.42 -15.28
CA SER A 201 -6.17 3.23 -14.51
C SER A 201 -6.12 3.52 -13.02
N ALA A 202 -6.68 2.64 -12.20
CA ALA A 202 -6.44 2.64 -10.77
C ALA A 202 -5.81 1.30 -10.35
N LEU A 203 -4.62 1.37 -9.74
CA LEU A 203 -3.92 0.25 -9.14
C LEU A 203 -4.30 0.23 -7.65
N ILE A 204 -5.32 -0.54 -7.30
CA ILE A 204 -5.87 -0.65 -5.94
C ILE A 204 -5.37 -1.95 -5.32
N ILE A 205 -4.20 -1.90 -4.69
CA ILE A 205 -3.47 -3.09 -4.26
C ILE A 205 -3.59 -3.30 -2.74
N GLY A 206 -3.61 -4.54 -2.27
CA GLY A 206 -3.60 -4.85 -0.83
C GLY A 206 -4.87 -4.41 -0.08
N MET A 207 -6.01 -4.34 -0.77
CA MET A 207 -7.31 -4.03 -0.15
C MET A 207 -8.43 -4.72 -0.91
N ASN A 208 -9.53 -5.01 -0.21
CA ASN A 208 -10.69 -5.62 -0.85
C ASN A 208 -11.43 -4.60 -1.71
N THR A 209 -11.34 -4.76 -3.04
CA THR A 209 -12.17 -4.01 -3.98
C THR A 209 -13.41 -4.83 -4.30
N MET A 210 -14.55 -4.47 -3.71
CA MET A 210 -15.80 -5.21 -3.92
C MET A 210 -16.38 -4.93 -5.30
N VAL A 211 -16.41 -5.95 -6.15
CA VAL A 211 -16.91 -5.87 -7.52
C VAL A 211 -18.20 -6.66 -7.69
N ASP A 212 -19.06 -6.16 -8.57
CA ASP A 212 -20.21 -6.90 -9.05
C ASP A 212 -19.72 -8.04 -9.98
N PRO A 213 -19.97 -9.32 -9.62
CA PRO A 213 -19.50 -10.44 -10.42
C PRO A 213 -20.15 -10.55 -11.80
N ALA A 214 -21.36 -10.01 -12.01
CA ALA A 214 -22.02 -10.03 -13.32
C ALA A 214 -21.36 -9.07 -14.31
N THR A 215 -20.80 -7.98 -13.80
CA THR A 215 -20.29 -6.89 -14.63
C THR A 215 -18.77 -6.73 -14.56
N ASP A 216 -18.09 -7.40 -13.62
CA ASP A 216 -16.64 -7.29 -13.37
C ASP A 216 -16.21 -5.82 -13.17
N SER A 217 -16.99 -5.09 -12.37
CA SER A 217 -16.80 -3.66 -12.10
C SER A 217 -16.94 -3.26 -10.64
N TYR A 218 -16.21 -2.21 -10.28
CA TYR A 218 -16.44 -1.38 -9.10
C TYR A 218 -17.21 -0.14 -9.53
N GLY A 219 -18.47 -0.01 -9.12
CA GLY A 219 -19.35 1.02 -9.67
C GLY A 219 -19.48 0.87 -11.19
N SER A 220 -19.23 1.92 -11.97
CA SER A 220 -19.18 1.82 -13.44
C SER A 220 -17.82 1.36 -14.00
N ILE A 221 -16.77 1.34 -13.17
CA ILE A 221 -15.38 1.17 -13.61
C ILE A 221 -15.02 -0.31 -13.68
N LYS A 222 -14.63 -0.78 -14.87
CA LYS A 222 -14.30 -2.19 -15.14
C LYS A 222 -12.93 -2.58 -14.63
N MET A 223 -12.72 -3.88 -14.38
CA MET A 223 -11.38 -4.42 -14.20
C MET A 223 -10.57 -4.36 -15.49
N CYS A 224 -9.25 -4.21 -15.38
CA CYS A 224 -8.33 -4.26 -16.51
C CYS A 224 -8.17 -5.71 -17.00
N ARG A 225 -8.38 -5.95 -18.30
CA ARG A 225 -8.32 -7.26 -18.94
C ARG A 225 -7.45 -7.32 -20.19
N LYS A 226 -6.94 -6.18 -20.67
CA LYS A 226 -6.05 -6.10 -21.84
C LYS A 226 -4.92 -5.10 -21.62
N PRO A 227 -3.73 -5.35 -22.19
CA PRO A 227 -2.68 -4.33 -22.25
C PRO A 227 -3.19 -3.04 -22.89
N GLY A 228 -2.85 -1.89 -22.32
CA GLY A 228 -3.25 -0.58 -22.85
C GLY A 228 -4.73 -0.21 -22.66
N GLN A 229 -5.57 -1.06 -22.05
CA GLN A 229 -6.93 -0.69 -21.67
C GLN A 229 -6.89 0.45 -20.64
N THR A 230 -7.61 1.54 -20.90
CA THR A 230 -7.71 2.68 -19.97
C THR A 230 -9.08 2.72 -19.27
N GLY A 231 -9.22 3.56 -18.24
CA GLY A 231 -10.45 3.69 -17.47
C GLY A 231 -10.81 2.43 -16.69
N CYS A 232 -9.80 1.66 -16.24
CA CYS A 232 -9.99 0.36 -15.60
C CYS A 232 -9.22 0.24 -14.28
N ILE A 233 -9.56 -0.78 -13.48
CA ILE A 233 -8.94 -1.06 -12.18
C ILE A 233 -8.11 -2.35 -12.26
N VAL A 234 -6.89 -2.31 -11.73
CA VAL A 234 -6.15 -3.50 -11.31
C VAL A 234 -6.27 -3.58 -9.80
N SER A 235 -6.82 -4.67 -9.29
CA SER A 235 -6.92 -4.90 -7.86
C SER A 235 -6.59 -6.34 -7.54
N TYR A 236 -5.84 -6.53 -6.46
CA TYR A 236 -5.59 -7.84 -5.87
C TYR A 236 -5.10 -7.69 -4.43
N VAL A 237 -5.22 -8.80 -3.71
CA VAL A 237 -4.54 -9.08 -2.44
C VAL A 237 -3.74 -10.37 -2.63
N SER A 238 -2.53 -10.45 -2.11
CA SER A 238 -1.65 -11.58 -2.40
C SER A 238 -1.55 -12.57 -1.23
N PHE A 239 -1.64 -13.85 -1.55
CA PHE A 239 -1.38 -14.96 -0.61
C PHE A 239 -0.47 -15.97 -1.27
N ARG A 240 0.36 -16.65 -0.48
CA ARG A 240 1.12 -17.81 -0.97
C ARG A 240 0.14 -18.89 -1.44
N ALA A 241 0.37 -19.48 -2.61
CA ALA A 241 -0.45 -20.59 -3.11
C ALA A 241 -0.43 -21.80 -2.16
N SER A 242 0.65 -21.99 -1.40
CA SER A 242 0.79 -23.01 -0.36
C SER A 242 0.12 -22.67 0.98
N SER A 243 -0.36 -21.44 1.15
CA SER A 243 -1.07 -20.97 2.35
C SER A 243 -2.21 -20.03 1.94
N PRO A 244 -3.26 -20.56 1.29
CA PRO A 244 -4.41 -19.77 0.85
C PRO A 244 -5.12 -19.09 2.03
N PRO A 245 -5.88 -18.00 1.78
CA PRO A 245 -6.68 -17.35 2.83
C PRO A 245 -7.76 -18.31 3.36
N GLU A 246 -7.92 -18.29 4.68
CA GLU A 246 -8.91 -19.09 5.40
C GLU A 246 -9.41 -18.34 6.65
N GLY A 247 -10.54 -18.79 7.21
CA GLY A 247 -11.00 -18.36 8.54
C GLY A 247 -11.16 -16.84 8.70
N ALA A 248 -10.28 -16.23 9.50
CA ALA A 248 -10.27 -14.81 9.85
C ALA A 248 -9.31 -13.96 8.98
N ALA A 249 -8.98 -14.42 7.77
CA ALA A 249 -8.19 -13.62 6.83
C ALA A 249 -8.84 -12.26 6.60
N PHE A 250 -8.02 -11.20 6.65
CA PHE A 250 -8.49 -9.82 6.50
C PHE A 250 -8.84 -9.47 5.06
N PHE A 251 -8.26 -10.19 4.11
CA PHE A 251 -8.22 -9.82 2.71
C PHE A 251 -8.81 -10.90 1.81
N GLY A 252 -9.34 -10.47 0.67
CA GLY A 252 -9.88 -11.31 -0.40
C GLY A 252 -11.31 -11.77 -0.16
N LYS A 253 -11.89 -11.46 1.00
CA LYS A 253 -13.20 -11.98 1.41
C LYS A 253 -14.34 -11.31 0.64
N ALA A 254 -15.27 -12.09 0.12
CA ALA A 254 -16.53 -11.62 -0.42
C ALA A 254 -17.41 -10.93 0.63
N GLU A 255 -18.21 -9.95 0.18
CA GLU A 255 -19.20 -9.24 0.99
C GLU A 255 -20.55 -9.22 0.26
N GLY A 256 -21.58 -9.79 0.90
CA GLY A 256 -22.90 -9.89 0.29
C GLY A 256 -22.89 -10.73 -0.99
N ASP A 257 -23.41 -10.17 -2.08
CA ASP A 257 -23.42 -10.73 -3.43
C ASP A 257 -22.17 -10.35 -4.26
N LYS A 258 -21.26 -9.56 -3.69
CA LYS A 258 -20.03 -9.10 -4.34
C LYS A 258 -18.86 -10.01 -4.07
N ARG A 259 -17.84 -9.88 -4.91
CA ARG A 259 -16.55 -10.57 -4.74
C ARG A 259 -15.43 -9.56 -4.54
N ALA A 260 -14.36 -9.97 -3.87
CA ALA A 260 -13.12 -9.21 -3.91
C ALA A 260 -12.50 -9.32 -5.32
N ALA A 261 -12.10 -8.20 -5.90
CA ALA A 261 -11.47 -8.21 -7.23
C ALA A 261 -10.10 -8.88 -7.20
N CYS A 262 -9.84 -9.72 -8.21
CA CYS A 262 -8.51 -10.17 -8.54
C CYS A 262 -8.21 -9.94 -10.03
N VAL A 263 -7.13 -9.22 -10.29
CA VAL A 263 -6.52 -9.03 -11.61
C VAL A 263 -5.06 -9.41 -11.50
N ASN A 264 -4.63 -10.41 -12.26
CA ASN A 264 -3.22 -10.75 -12.38
C ASN A 264 -2.55 -9.76 -13.37
N PRO A 265 -1.68 -8.84 -12.91
CA PRO A 265 -1.05 -7.87 -13.80
C PRO A 265 -0.16 -8.51 -14.87
N ALA A 266 0.42 -9.68 -14.60
CA ALA A 266 1.22 -10.43 -15.57
C ALA A 266 0.37 -11.24 -16.57
N ALA A 267 -0.92 -11.42 -16.30
CA ALA A 267 -1.86 -12.16 -17.16
C ALA A 267 -3.26 -11.54 -17.08
N LEU A 268 -3.45 -10.36 -17.68
CA LEU A 268 -4.70 -9.59 -17.59
C LEU A 268 -5.93 -10.35 -18.10
N ALA A 269 -5.75 -11.25 -19.06
CA ALA A 269 -6.81 -12.12 -19.60
C ALA A 269 -7.11 -13.35 -18.71
N GLY A 270 -6.39 -13.52 -17.60
CA GLY A 270 -6.44 -14.68 -16.72
C GLY A 270 -5.31 -15.68 -16.97
N GLY A 271 -5.15 -16.62 -16.02
CA GLY A 271 -4.12 -17.66 -16.04
C GLY A 271 -2.93 -17.39 -15.11
N GLU A 272 -2.04 -18.38 -15.07
CA GLU A 272 -0.76 -18.30 -14.38
C GLU A 272 0.31 -17.67 -15.28
N ALA A 273 1.07 -16.74 -14.74
CA ALA A 273 2.19 -16.12 -15.44
C ALA A 273 3.35 -15.82 -14.47
N PRO A 274 4.61 -15.83 -14.95
CA PRO A 274 5.74 -15.36 -14.17
C PRO A 274 5.58 -13.87 -13.86
N LEU A 275 5.90 -13.48 -12.63
CA LEU A 275 5.89 -12.09 -12.21
C LEU A 275 7.23 -11.42 -12.51
N HIS A 276 7.16 -10.14 -12.91
CA HIS A 276 8.32 -9.26 -12.96
C HIS A 276 8.45 -8.52 -11.63
N SER A 277 9.03 -9.20 -10.65
CA SER A 277 9.16 -8.69 -9.28
C SER A 277 10.39 -7.80 -9.07
N TYR A 278 10.26 -6.83 -8.16
CA TYR A 278 11.35 -6.02 -7.64
C TYR A 278 11.28 -5.99 -6.12
N PHE A 279 12.05 -6.86 -5.48
CA PHE A 279 12.12 -6.98 -4.03
C PHE A 279 13.15 -6.03 -3.43
N SER A 280 13.00 -5.73 -2.15
CA SER A 280 13.91 -4.91 -1.36
C SER A 280 14.35 -5.66 -0.11
N ASP A 281 15.56 -5.38 0.37
CA ASP A 281 16.07 -5.86 1.67
C ASP A 281 15.56 -5.01 2.86
N LYS A 282 14.48 -4.25 2.66
CA LYS A 282 13.75 -3.52 3.70
C LYS A 282 12.28 -3.92 3.67
N THR A 283 11.60 -3.83 4.80
CA THR A 283 10.12 -3.88 4.82
C THR A 283 9.53 -2.57 4.32
N ILE A 284 8.22 -2.53 4.09
CA ILE A 284 7.50 -1.30 3.69
C ILE A 284 7.68 -0.14 4.69
N ALA A 285 7.93 -0.43 5.97
CA ALA A 285 8.19 0.58 7.01
C ALA A 285 9.70 0.82 7.25
N GLY A 286 10.57 0.27 6.40
CA GLY A 286 12.02 0.52 6.42
C GLY A 286 12.83 -0.36 7.37
N ALA A 287 12.23 -1.35 8.04
CA ALA A 287 12.98 -2.29 8.86
C ALA A 287 13.86 -3.20 7.98
N PRO A 288 15.14 -3.43 8.30
CA PRO A 288 16.00 -4.33 7.52
C PRO A 288 15.43 -5.75 7.44
N ARG A 289 15.47 -6.34 6.25
CA ARG A 289 15.07 -7.71 5.94
C ARG A 289 16.01 -8.28 4.88
N LYS A 290 17.25 -8.57 5.29
CA LYS A 290 18.25 -9.15 4.38
C LYS A 290 17.79 -10.52 3.88
N THR A 291 17.63 -10.63 2.57
CA THR A 291 17.35 -11.90 1.91
C THR A 291 18.64 -12.39 1.25
N PRO A 292 19.08 -13.64 1.47
CA PRO A 292 20.25 -14.19 0.80
C PRO A 292 19.90 -14.57 -0.65
N TRP A 293 19.73 -13.57 -1.51
CA TRP A 293 19.21 -13.72 -2.87
C TRP A 293 19.99 -14.71 -3.74
N VAL A 294 21.31 -14.81 -3.52
CA VAL A 294 22.21 -15.72 -4.22
C VAL A 294 23.37 -16.13 -3.31
N LYS A 295 23.70 -17.42 -3.30
CA LYS A 295 24.78 -17.99 -2.48
C LYS A 295 26.13 -17.37 -2.83
N GLY A 296 26.86 -16.92 -1.81
CA GLY A 296 28.23 -16.45 -1.93
C GLY A 296 28.41 -15.09 -2.63
N LYS A 297 27.33 -14.30 -2.79
CA LYS A 297 27.41 -12.95 -3.36
C LYS A 297 26.64 -11.96 -2.51
N ASP A 298 27.28 -10.84 -2.22
CA ASP A 298 26.63 -9.67 -1.64
C ASP A 298 26.18 -8.73 -2.77
N LEU A 299 24.90 -8.36 -2.77
CA LEU A 299 24.33 -7.45 -3.77
C LEU A 299 24.39 -6.02 -3.24
N THR A 300 24.80 -5.08 -4.09
CA THR A 300 24.98 -3.66 -3.71
C THR A 300 23.80 -2.77 -4.07
N THR A 301 22.88 -3.25 -4.91
CA THR A 301 21.68 -2.52 -5.31
C THR A 301 20.59 -2.65 -4.24
N THR A 302 19.77 -1.60 -4.07
CA THR A 302 18.62 -1.65 -3.16
C THR A 302 17.60 -2.71 -3.57
N PHE A 303 17.41 -2.89 -4.88
CA PHE A 303 16.40 -3.77 -5.44
C PHE A 303 17.00 -5.02 -6.08
N VAL A 304 16.24 -6.11 -6.00
CA VAL A 304 16.59 -7.40 -6.60
C VAL A 304 15.40 -7.94 -7.40
N SER A 305 15.68 -8.41 -8.61
CA SER A 305 14.71 -9.15 -9.43
C SER A 305 15.17 -10.59 -9.60
N VAL A 306 14.22 -11.53 -9.59
CA VAL A 306 14.46 -12.97 -9.62
C VAL A 306 13.58 -13.64 -10.70
N PRO A 307 13.85 -13.41 -12.00
CA PRO A 307 13.01 -13.91 -13.08
C PRO A 307 12.76 -15.41 -13.00
N GLY A 308 11.50 -15.81 -13.13
CA GLY A 308 11.08 -17.21 -13.08
C GLY A 308 11.02 -17.84 -11.67
N LEU A 309 11.44 -17.13 -10.61
CA LEU A 309 11.27 -17.65 -9.23
C LEU A 309 9.81 -17.59 -8.78
N VAL A 310 9.03 -16.63 -9.27
CA VAL A 310 7.65 -16.39 -8.80
C VAL A 310 6.70 -16.38 -9.98
N THR A 311 5.61 -17.14 -9.87
CA THR A 311 4.43 -17.02 -10.74
C THR A 311 3.21 -16.60 -9.91
N ALA A 312 2.23 -16.02 -10.58
CA ALA A 312 0.97 -15.67 -9.97
C ALA A 312 -0.22 -16.06 -10.82
N GLN A 313 -1.34 -16.36 -10.18
CA GLN A 313 -2.64 -16.54 -10.80
C GLN A 313 -3.75 -16.07 -9.86
N CYS A 314 -4.84 -15.55 -10.39
CA CYS A 314 -6.04 -15.34 -9.57
C CYS A 314 -6.65 -16.69 -9.20
N ALA A 315 -6.96 -16.87 -7.92
CA ALA A 315 -7.53 -18.09 -7.38
C ALA A 315 -8.67 -17.77 -6.40
N THR A 316 -9.51 -18.78 -6.18
CA THR A 316 -10.62 -18.73 -5.22
C THR A 316 -10.42 -19.82 -4.16
N SER A 317 -10.66 -19.47 -2.89
CA SER A 317 -10.66 -20.39 -1.75
C SER A 317 -11.88 -20.09 -0.89
N GLY A 318 -12.95 -20.88 -1.01
CA GLY A 318 -14.20 -20.59 -0.31
C GLY A 318 -14.74 -19.18 -0.66
N PRO A 319 -14.94 -18.28 0.32
CA PRO A 319 -15.42 -16.92 0.06
C PRO A 319 -14.29 -15.96 -0.35
N TYR A 320 -13.07 -16.44 -0.58
CA TYR A 320 -11.91 -15.59 -0.84
C TYR A 320 -11.48 -15.63 -2.30
N ASP A 321 -11.36 -14.46 -2.93
CA ASP A 321 -10.72 -14.26 -4.24
C ASP A 321 -9.41 -13.48 -4.04
N TYR A 322 -8.30 -13.99 -4.56
CA TYR A 322 -6.96 -13.46 -4.27
C TYR A 322 -5.95 -13.80 -5.37
N LEU A 323 -4.82 -13.11 -5.39
CA LEU A 323 -3.68 -13.42 -6.25
C LEU A 323 -2.81 -14.48 -5.54
N ALA A 324 -2.90 -15.71 -6.00
CA ALA A 324 -2.10 -16.81 -5.50
C ALA A 324 -0.68 -16.70 -6.04
N ILE A 325 0.29 -16.60 -5.14
CA ILE A 325 1.72 -16.47 -5.43
C ILE A 325 2.40 -17.82 -5.24
N LYS A 326 2.94 -18.38 -6.31
CA LYS A 326 3.70 -19.62 -6.28
C LYS A 326 5.18 -19.31 -6.41
N VAL A 327 5.97 -19.86 -5.49
CA VAL A 327 7.43 -19.73 -5.47
C VAL A 327 8.03 -21.05 -5.95
N HIS A 328 8.95 -20.95 -6.89
CA HIS A 328 9.62 -22.07 -7.55
C HIS A 328 11.08 -22.17 -7.08
N GLY A 329 11.26 -22.30 -5.76
CA GLY A 329 12.59 -22.55 -5.18
C GLY A 329 13.15 -23.89 -5.62
N ASP A 330 14.45 -23.94 -5.88
CA ASP A 330 15.20 -25.14 -6.23
C ASP A 330 16.49 -25.19 -5.38
N PRO A 331 16.53 -26.04 -4.33
CA PRO A 331 17.69 -26.12 -3.45
C PRO A 331 19.00 -26.49 -4.15
N ALA A 332 18.92 -27.08 -5.36
CA ALA A 332 20.08 -27.41 -6.18
C ALA A 332 20.71 -26.19 -6.86
N ASP A 333 19.96 -25.10 -7.03
CA ASP A 333 20.43 -23.88 -7.64
C ASP A 333 21.03 -22.90 -6.59
N PRO A 334 21.87 -21.93 -7.00
CA PRO A 334 22.49 -20.98 -6.08
C PRO A 334 21.58 -19.81 -5.65
N ARG A 335 20.38 -19.68 -6.21
CA ARG A 335 19.42 -18.61 -5.90
C ARG A 335 18.68 -18.93 -4.59
N VAL A 336 17.99 -17.93 -4.05
CA VAL A 336 17.09 -18.12 -2.92
C VAL A 336 15.88 -19.00 -3.29
N ASP A 337 15.46 -19.86 -2.36
CA ASP A 337 14.32 -20.77 -2.52
C ASP A 337 12.97 -20.17 -2.12
N ASP A 338 12.99 -19.01 -1.44
CA ASP A 338 11.81 -18.33 -0.95
C ASP A 338 11.95 -16.80 -1.07
N ILE A 339 10.82 -16.10 -0.96
CA ILE A 339 10.70 -14.66 -1.07
C ILE A 339 10.28 -14.01 0.26
N PRO A 340 10.63 -12.74 0.50
CA PRO A 340 10.03 -11.95 1.58
C PRO A 340 8.58 -11.56 1.23
N GLY A 341 7.85 -11.03 2.21
CA GLY A 341 6.51 -10.47 2.03
C GLY A 341 5.54 -10.78 3.17
N ASP A 342 5.78 -11.85 3.91
CA ASP A 342 4.95 -12.18 5.07
C ASP A 342 5.15 -11.16 6.18
N LEU A 343 4.05 -10.82 6.86
CA LEU A 343 4.07 -10.14 8.14
C LEU A 343 4.38 -11.15 9.24
N LEU A 344 5.47 -10.95 9.97
CA LEU A 344 5.91 -11.86 11.02
C LEU A 344 5.48 -11.36 12.40
N VAL A 345 4.89 -12.25 13.20
CA VAL A 345 4.61 -12.03 14.64
C VAL A 345 5.32 -13.12 15.41
N MET A 346 6.23 -12.74 16.32
CA MET A 346 7.08 -13.68 17.05
C MET A 346 7.84 -14.65 16.13
N GLY A 347 8.30 -14.16 14.97
CA GLY A 347 9.03 -14.93 13.97
C GLY A 347 8.17 -15.82 13.06
N MET A 348 6.86 -15.92 13.32
CA MET A 348 5.95 -16.76 12.53
C MET A 348 5.12 -15.91 11.56
N PRO A 349 4.87 -16.37 10.32
CA PRO A 349 3.96 -15.70 9.41
C PRO A 349 2.54 -15.57 9.97
N LEU A 350 2.03 -14.35 10.02
CA LEU A 350 0.63 -14.08 10.33
C LEU A 350 -0.21 -14.32 9.08
N LYS A 351 -0.61 -15.59 8.88
CA LYS A 351 -1.30 -16.08 7.67
C LYS A 351 -2.48 -15.22 7.22
N ALA A 352 -3.23 -14.61 8.16
CA ALA A 352 -4.38 -13.75 7.87
C ALA A 352 -4.05 -12.50 7.02
N TRP A 353 -2.75 -12.14 6.92
CA TRP A 353 -2.24 -11.03 6.12
C TRP A 353 -1.62 -11.46 4.78
N GLY A 354 -1.46 -12.76 4.52
CA GLY A 354 -0.80 -13.21 3.28
C GLY A 354 0.57 -12.57 3.07
N LEU A 355 0.82 -12.12 1.84
CA LEU A 355 2.05 -11.45 1.41
C LEU A 355 1.89 -9.92 1.37
N HIS A 356 1.02 -9.35 2.23
CA HIS A 356 0.64 -7.93 2.21
C HIS A 356 1.80 -6.93 2.24
N LEU A 357 2.96 -7.29 2.81
CA LEU A 357 4.13 -6.39 2.81
C LEU A 357 4.85 -6.35 1.46
N ALA A 358 4.52 -7.23 0.52
CA ALA A 358 5.15 -7.31 -0.79
C ALA A 358 4.14 -7.19 -1.94
N ASP A 359 2.85 -6.93 -1.70
CA ASP A 359 1.82 -6.94 -2.77
C ASP A 359 2.26 -6.17 -4.02
N VAL A 360 2.74 -4.93 -3.84
CA VAL A 360 3.18 -4.08 -4.96
C VAL A 360 4.50 -4.59 -5.56
N ASN A 361 5.48 -4.94 -4.72
CA ASN A 361 6.81 -5.39 -5.13
C ASN A 361 6.79 -6.70 -5.92
N LEU A 362 5.84 -7.59 -5.62
CA LEU A 362 5.63 -8.85 -6.31
C LEU A 362 5.44 -8.64 -7.81
N ALA A 363 4.65 -7.65 -8.22
CA ALA A 363 4.31 -7.43 -9.63
C ALA A 363 4.71 -6.03 -10.13
N MET A 364 5.66 -5.38 -9.46
CA MET A 364 6.04 -4.00 -9.74
C MET A 364 6.40 -3.78 -11.22
N GLY A 365 7.17 -4.68 -11.83
CA GLY A 365 7.52 -4.60 -13.24
C GLY A 365 6.33 -4.77 -14.18
N ASP A 366 5.40 -5.67 -13.86
CA ASP A 366 4.18 -5.89 -14.64
C ASP A 366 3.24 -4.68 -14.57
N LEU A 367 3.10 -4.09 -13.37
CA LEU A 367 2.30 -2.89 -13.14
C LEU A 367 2.87 -1.69 -13.91
N VAL A 368 4.19 -1.47 -13.85
CA VAL A 368 4.83 -0.38 -14.57
C VAL A 368 4.72 -0.59 -16.08
N ALA A 369 4.94 -1.81 -16.58
CA ALA A 369 4.75 -2.12 -18.00
C ALA A 369 3.31 -1.88 -18.48
N LEU A 370 2.31 -2.19 -17.64
CA LEU A 370 0.92 -1.86 -17.93
C LEU A 370 0.70 -0.35 -18.01
N VAL A 371 1.21 0.42 -17.05
CA VAL A 371 1.09 1.88 -17.03
C VAL A 371 1.78 2.49 -18.27
N GLU A 372 2.95 2.00 -18.67
CA GLU A 372 3.61 2.43 -19.91
C GLU A 372 2.75 2.15 -21.15
N ALA A 373 2.17 0.94 -21.24
CA ALA A 373 1.30 0.56 -22.36
C ALA A 373 0.04 1.43 -22.42
N GLN A 374 -0.57 1.73 -21.27
CA GLN A 374 -1.72 2.61 -21.16
C GLN A 374 -1.35 4.06 -21.50
N GLY A 375 -0.20 4.55 -21.02
CA GLY A 375 0.30 5.91 -21.29
C GLY A 375 0.61 6.16 -22.76
N LYS A 376 1.14 5.16 -23.49
CA LYS A 376 1.35 5.26 -24.95
C LYS A 376 0.04 5.40 -25.73
N GLY A 377 -1.05 4.81 -25.22
CA GLY A 377 -2.38 4.89 -25.82
C GLY A 377 -3.17 6.13 -25.41
N TRP A 378 -2.73 6.86 -24.40
CA TRP A 378 -3.42 8.04 -23.87
C TRP A 378 -3.26 9.25 -24.80
N LYS A 379 -4.36 9.91 -25.13
CA LYS A 379 -4.39 11.11 -25.97
C LYS A 379 -5.21 12.22 -25.33
#